data_AF-A0A9D4JRU6-F1
#
_entry.id   AF-A0A9D4JRU6-F1
#
_cell.length_a   1.000
_cell.length_b   1.000
_cell.length_c   1.000
_cell.angle_alpha   90.00
_cell.angle_beta   90.00
_cell.angle_gamma   90.00
#
_symmetry.space_group_name_H-M   'P 1'
#
loop_
_entity.id
_entity.type
_entity.pdbx_description
1 polymer ?
#
loop_
_entity_poly.entity_id
_entity_poly.type
_entity_poly.pdbx_seq_one_letter_code
_entity_poly.pdbx_strand_id
1 'polypeptide(L)' 'MCAENGEVRATMVHNGNLVARVYCHGDGGKYDQGSQTVVIQLNAGDEVAVQSGEFVDDKVWRFVYSSFSGYLVWPQ' A
#
# COMPACT_ATOMS: atom_id res chain seq x y z
N MET A 1 -6.20 -4.94 1.88
CA MET A 1 -7.66 -5.15 2.02
C MET A 1 -8.16 -4.28 3.18
N CYS A 2 -9.26 -3.57 3.00
CA CYS A 2 -9.94 -2.87 4.09
C CYS A 2 -11.04 -3.75 4.69
N ALA A 3 -11.22 -3.61 6.00
CA ALA A 3 -12.30 -4.22 6.75
C ALA A 3 -13.67 -3.61 6.36
N GLU A 4 -14.75 -4.29 6.76
CA GLU A 4 -16.10 -3.73 6.67
C GLU A 4 -16.22 -2.40 7.43
N ASN A 5 -16.96 -1.44 6.84
CA ASN A 5 -17.10 -0.08 7.38
C ASN A 5 -15.73 0.55 7.69
N GLY A 6 -14.74 0.24 6.85
CA GLY A 6 -13.35 0.57 7.05
C GLY A 6 -12.76 1.28 5.85
N GLU A 7 -12.00 2.32 6.14
CA GLU A 7 -11.27 3.09 5.13
C GLU A 7 -9.78 2.89 5.34
N VAL A 8 -9.08 2.54 4.26
CA VAL A 8 -7.62 2.42 4.27
C VAL A 8 -7.04 3.43 3.29
N ARG A 9 -6.12 4.24 3.80
CA ARG A 9 -5.26 5.13 3.03
C ARG A 9 -3.82 4.70 3.24
N ALA A 10 -3.26 4.00 2.27
CA ALA A 10 -1.86 3.59 2.27
C ALA A 10 -1.08 4.34 1.19
N THR A 11 0.23 4.38 1.36
CA THR A 11 1.15 5.08 0.47
C THR A 11 2.33 4.17 0.16
N MET A 12 2.74 4.14 -1.11
CA MET A 12 4.06 3.62 -1.48
C MET A 12 5.06 4.75 -1.39
N VAL A 13 6.17 4.51 -0.70
CA VAL A 13 7.23 5.50 -0.47
C VAL A 13 8.57 5.01 -0.99
N HIS A 14 9.39 5.95 -1.48
CA HIS A 14 10.79 5.76 -1.87
C HIS A 14 11.66 6.73 -1.07
N ASN A 15 12.55 6.19 -0.23
CA ASN A 15 13.35 6.97 0.74
C ASN A 15 12.48 7.95 1.57
N GLY A 16 11.31 7.51 1.99
CA GLY A 16 10.33 8.31 2.74
C GLY A 16 9.48 9.30 1.90
N ASN A 17 9.76 9.45 0.60
CA ASN A 17 8.98 10.31 -0.29
C ASN A 17 7.81 9.55 -0.91
N LEU A 18 6.64 10.19 -0.98
CA LEU A 18 5.45 9.63 -1.59
C LEU A 18 5.66 9.36 -3.09
N VAL A 19 5.41 8.11 -3.52
CA VAL A 19 5.41 7.69 -4.92
C VAL A 19 3.97 7.49 -5.42
N ALA A 20 3.15 6.78 -4.64
CA ALA A 20 1.77 6.49 -5.03
C ALA A 20 0.87 6.30 -3.80
N ARG A 21 -0.44 6.47 -4.01
CA ARG A 21 -1.48 6.25 -2.99
C ARG A 21 -2.28 5.00 -3.32
N VAL A 22 -2.66 4.25 -2.29
CA VAL A 22 -3.59 3.12 -2.36
C VAL A 22 -4.75 3.44 -1.45
N TYR A 23 -5.96 3.32 -1.99
CA TYR A 23 -7.20 3.61 -1.28
C TYR A 23 -8.18 2.46 -1.41
N CYS A 24 -8.91 2.17 -0.34
CA CYS A 24 -10.14 1.38 -0.41
C CYS A 24 -11.11 1.76 0.70
N HIS A 25 -12.39 1.47 0.48
CA HIS A 25 -13.48 1.83 1.37
C HIS A 25 -14.52 0.72 1.41
N GLY A 26 -14.47 -0.10 2.46
CA GLY A 26 -15.51 -1.09 2.74
C GLY A 26 -16.73 -0.40 3.36
N ASP A 27 -17.91 -0.54 2.76
CA ASP A 27 -19.19 0.00 3.26
C ASP A 27 -20.27 -1.10 3.29
N GLY A 28 -21.28 -0.92 4.14
CA GLY A 28 -22.46 -1.79 4.20
C GLY A 28 -22.15 -3.22 4.60
N GLY A 29 -21.16 -3.44 5.49
CA GLY A 29 -20.76 -4.79 5.93
C GLY A 29 -19.94 -5.57 4.90
N LYS A 30 -19.36 -4.90 3.90
CA LYS A 30 -18.55 -5.53 2.85
C LYS A 30 -17.07 -5.16 2.99
N TYR A 31 -16.21 -6.13 2.72
CA TYR A 31 -14.78 -5.90 2.51
C TYR A 31 -14.55 -5.26 1.14
N ASP A 32 -13.48 -4.48 1.03
CA ASP A 32 -13.05 -3.88 -0.22
C ASP A 32 -11.52 -3.98 -0.40
N GLN A 33 -11.04 -3.80 -1.63
CA GLN A 33 -9.63 -3.91 -1.99
C GLN A 33 -9.13 -2.72 -2.79
N GLY A 34 -8.03 -2.16 -2.32
CA GLY A 34 -7.21 -1.20 -3.05
C GLY A 34 -5.93 -1.89 -3.52
N SER A 35 -5.59 -1.73 -4.78
CA SER A 35 -4.37 -2.24 -5.39
C SER A 35 -3.72 -1.15 -6.23
N GLN A 36 -2.39 -1.16 -6.29
CA GLN A 36 -1.62 -0.22 -7.09
C GLN A 36 -0.30 -0.86 -7.51
N THR A 37 0.20 -0.46 -8.68
CA THR A 37 1.51 -0.88 -9.18
C THR A 37 2.23 0.34 -9.74
N VAL A 38 3.55 0.39 -9.56
CA VAL A 38 4.43 1.45 -10.09
C VAL A 38 5.74 0.85 -10.59
N VAL A 39 6.37 1.52 -11.54
CA VAL A 39 7.75 1.24 -11.98
C VAL A 39 8.55 2.49 -11.66
N ILE A 40 9.60 2.34 -10.85
CA ILE A 40 10.49 3.43 -10.43
C ILE A 40 11.95 3.03 -10.64
N GLN A 41 12.79 4.02 -10.96
CA GLN A 41 14.23 3.84 -11.01
C GLN A 41 14.79 3.89 -9.59
N LEU A 42 15.66 2.93 -9.24
CA LEU A 42 16.29 2.82 -7.92
C LEU A 42 17.80 2.84 -8.07
N ASN A 43 18.47 3.49 -7.12
CA ASN A 43 19.91 3.35 -6.91
C ASN A 43 20.18 2.31 -5.82
N ALA A 44 21.41 1.78 -5.80
CA ALA A 44 21.85 0.90 -4.73
C ALA A 44 21.75 1.61 -3.38
N GLY A 45 21.03 1.00 -2.43
CA GLY A 45 20.78 1.56 -1.10
C GLY A 45 19.45 2.31 -0.95
N ASP A 46 18.69 2.50 -2.02
CA ASP A 46 17.34 3.07 -1.92
C ASP A 46 16.36 2.11 -1.23
N GLU A 47 15.48 2.66 -0.40
CA GLU A 47 14.44 1.93 0.31
C GLU A 47 13.05 2.19 -0.29
N VAL A 48 12.27 1.12 -0.45
CA VAL A 48 10.87 1.17 -0.89
C VAL A 48 10.01 0.47 0.15
N ALA A 49 8.94 1.14 0.57
CA ALA A 49 8.02 0.63 1.57
C ALA A 49 6.57 1.01 1.28
N VAL A 50 5.65 0.31 1.96
CA VAL A 50 4.25 0.73 2.09
C VAL A 50 4.06 1.29 3.49
N GLN A 51 3.50 2.49 3.60
CA GLN A 51 3.19 3.17 4.85
C GLN A 51 1.70 3.49 4.94
N SER A 52 1.10 3.32 6.11
CA SER A 52 -0.24 3.82 6.40
C SER A 52 -0.19 5.35 6.50
N GLY A 53 -1.09 6.04 5.79
CA GLY A 53 -1.10 7.51 5.73
C GLY A 53 -1.69 8.17 6.98
N GLU A 54 -2.64 7.50 7.65
CA GLU A 54 -3.21 7.92 8.93
C GLU A 54 -3.41 6.66 9.79
N PHE A 55 -3.00 6.70 11.05
CA PHE A 55 -3.14 5.61 12.01
C PHE A 55 -4.62 5.30 12.24
N VAL A 56 -5.16 4.37 11.48
CA VAL A 56 -6.39 3.66 11.83
C VAL A 56 -6.04 2.18 11.78
N ASP A 57 -5.31 1.73 12.82
CA ASP A 57 -4.76 0.39 12.99
C ASP A 57 -5.80 -0.73 12.79
N ASP A 58 -7.09 -0.41 12.91
CA ASP A 58 -8.20 -1.35 12.82
C ASP A 58 -8.87 -1.45 11.43
N LYS A 59 -8.39 -0.70 10.42
CA LYS A 59 -9.06 -0.66 9.09
C LYS A 59 -8.41 -1.55 8.04
N VAL A 60 -7.13 -1.87 8.17
CA VAL A 60 -6.55 -2.98 7.40
C VAL A 60 -7.03 -4.27 8.05
N TRP A 61 -7.67 -5.16 7.30
CA TRP A 61 -8.27 -6.36 7.87
C TRP A 61 -7.22 -7.34 8.39
N ARG A 62 -6.79 -7.18 9.65
CA ARG A 62 -5.85 -8.06 10.38
C ARG A 62 -4.58 -8.42 9.60
N PHE A 63 -4.14 -7.57 8.67
CA PHE A 63 -3.09 -7.85 7.68
C PHE A 63 -3.32 -9.11 6.81
N VAL A 64 -4.50 -9.70 6.83
CA VAL A 64 -4.84 -10.89 6.05
C VAL A 64 -5.13 -10.46 4.61
N TYR A 65 -4.72 -11.28 3.65
CA TYR A 65 -4.96 -11.07 2.21
C TYR A 65 -4.40 -9.76 1.63
N SER A 66 -3.45 -9.13 2.33
CA SER A 66 -2.71 -7.97 1.84
C SER A 66 -1.33 -8.41 1.37
N SER A 67 -0.88 -7.90 0.23
CA SER A 67 0.38 -8.28 -0.40
C SER A 67 1.19 -7.05 -0.80
N PHE A 68 2.51 -7.16 -0.69
CA PHE A 68 3.46 -6.21 -1.26
C PHE A 68 4.60 -7.02 -1.88
N SER A 69 4.90 -6.76 -3.15
CA SER A 69 5.91 -7.48 -3.91
C SER A 69 6.57 -6.55 -4.93
N GLY A 70 7.77 -6.91 -5.35
CA GLY A 70 8.54 -6.18 -6.36
C GLY A 70 9.66 -7.05 -6.92
N TYR A 71 10.17 -6.66 -8.10
CA TYR A 71 11.30 -7.31 -8.76
C TYR A 71 12.08 -6.29 -9.60
N LEU A 72 13.35 -6.59 -9.87
CA LEU A 72 14.19 -5.80 -10.76
C LEU A 72 13.78 -6.08 -12.22
N VAL A 73 13.30 -5.06 -12.93
CA VAL A 73 12.89 -5.21 -14.34
C VAL A 73 14.12 -5.30 -15.25
N TRP A 74 15.09 -4.39 -15.10
CA TRP A 74 16.42 -4.46 -15.72
C TRP A 74 17.45 -3.63 -14.92
N PRO A 75 18.72 -4.03 -14.85
CA PRO A 75 19.78 -3.22 -14.24
C PRO A 75 20.13 -2.01 -15.13
N GLN A 76 20.53 -0.91 -14.49
CA GLN A 76 21.14 0.26 -15.16
C GLN A 76 22.66 0.13 -15.16
#